data_AF-A0A8C1HIA9-F1
#
_entry.id   AF-A0A8C1HIA9-F1
#
_cell.length_a   1.000
_cell.length_b   1.000
_cell.length_c   1.000
_cell.angle_alpha   90.00
_cell.angle_beta   90.00
_cell.angle_gamma   90.00
#
_symmetry.space_group_name_H-M   'P 1'
#
loop_
_entity.id
_entity.type
_entity.pdbx_description
1 polymer ?
#
loop_
_entity_poly.entity_id
_entity_poly.type
_entity_poly.pdbx_seq_one_letter_code
_entity_poly.pdbx_strand_id
1 'polypeptide(L)'
;MLFKGYGSFSGFLSAMTLPKFGKALGSPNSQLHFYLEECYEQWRMLEKERKQAEAVLTKTYPGKRVSVVTSSVLPKMPPNPSRLDRLIVDQLREQARVAGLLGKMEQLRSFPLHANIGSALDRHLEVIYITQARRKDEFINASSRQRQPAAFFREDREILLLASAVKDLCSSTRKARNALWCALQMTLPKTNSYPEERDELGTCSPLGQDSPEQSSLERALTAL
;
A
#
# COMPACT_ATOMS: atom_id res chain seq x y z
N MET A 1 -18.66 19.21 25.24
CA MET A 1 -17.58 19.01 24.25
C MET A 1 -17.58 17.54 23.84
N LEU A 2 -17.90 17.27 22.58
CA LEU A 2 -18.16 15.92 22.05
C LEU A 2 -16.86 15.22 21.65
N PHE A 3 -16.52 14.13 22.33
CA PHE A 3 -15.58 13.12 21.86
C PHE A 3 -16.14 12.47 20.59
N LYS A 4 -15.45 12.63 19.46
CA LYS A 4 -15.78 11.92 18.22
C LYS A 4 -14.70 10.88 17.93
N GLY A 5 -15.11 9.62 18.03
CA GLY A 5 -14.26 8.44 18.11
C GLY A 5 -13.23 8.28 17.01
N TYR A 6 -12.07 7.77 17.42
CA TYR A 6 -11.07 7.20 16.55
C TYR A 6 -11.66 5.95 15.90
N GLY A 7 -11.84 6.01 14.58
CA GLY A 7 -12.17 4.84 13.77
C GLY A 7 -11.05 3.82 13.89
N SER A 8 -11.29 2.80 14.71
CA SER A 8 -10.49 1.59 14.78
C SER A 8 -10.40 0.97 13.37
N PHE A 9 -9.18 0.90 12.83
CA PHE A 9 -8.85 0.25 11.56
C PHE A 9 -8.92 -1.30 11.68
N SER A 10 -9.99 -1.83 12.26
CA SER A 10 -10.22 -3.27 12.45
C SER A 10 -10.62 -3.99 11.14
N GLY A 11 -10.86 -3.25 10.04
CA GLY A 11 -11.31 -3.81 8.77
C GLY A 11 -10.22 -4.35 7.83
N PHE A 12 -8.93 -4.17 8.13
CA PHE A 12 -7.85 -4.52 7.19
C PHE A 12 -7.52 -6.02 7.10
N LEU A 13 -8.05 -6.86 8.00
CA LEU A 13 -7.69 -8.29 8.06
C LEU A 13 -8.86 -9.27 7.86
N SER A 14 -10.10 -8.80 7.68
CA SER A 14 -11.25 -9.67 7.39
C SER A 14 -11.46 -9.87 5.89
N ALA A 15 -10.52 -10.53 5.22
CA ALA A 15 -10.75 -11.16 3.90
C ALA A 15 -9.62 -12.13 3.53
N MET A 16 -9.18 -12.98 4.47
CA MET A 16 -8.21 -14.06 4.18
C MET A 16 -8.85 -15.44 4.14
N THR A 17 -10.03 -15.55 3.55
CA THR A 17 -10.54 -16.85 3.09
C THR A 17 -10.38 -16.92 1.58
N LEU A 18 -9.17 -17.31 1.15
CA LEU A 18 -8.92 -17.75 -0.21
C LEU A 18 -9.66 -19.08 -0.40
N PRO A 19 -10.65 -19.19 -1.32
CA PRO A 19 -11.14 -20.50 -1.70
C PRO A 19 -9.99 -21.26 -2.35
N LYS A 20 -9.57 -22.37 -1.75
CA LYS A 20 -8.74 -23.38 -2.43
C LYS A 20 -9.58 -24.00 -3.56
N PHE A 21 -9.58 -23.38 -4.73
CA PHE A 21 -10.09 -23.99 -5.97
C PHE A 21 -8.92 -24.33 -6.89
N GLY A 22 -8.11 -25.29 -6.43
CA GLY A 22 -7.31 -26.07 -7.35
C GLY A 22 -8.24 -26.99 -8.13
N LYS A 23 -8.30 -26.81 -9.46
CA LYS A 23 -8.85 -27.75 -10.45
C LYS A 23 -10.38 -27.84 -10.61
N ALA A 24 -11.09 -26.73 -10.85
CA ALA A 24 -12.47 -26.81 -11.41
C ALA A 24 -13.03 -25.50 -12.03
N LEU A 25 -12.21 -24.53 -12.46
CA LEU A 25 -12.75 -23.36 -13.16
C LEU A 25 -13.07 -23.73 -14.62
N GLY A 26 -14.12 -24.52 -14.85
CA GLY A 26 -14.76 -24.81 -16.16
C GLY A 26 -13.92 -24.66 -17.45
N SER A 27 -14.56 -24.09 -18.48
CA SER A 27 -13.92 -23.75 -19.78
C SER A 27 -12.83 -22.67 -19.60
N PRO A 28 -11.77 -22.61 -20.45
CA PRO A 28 -10.78 -21.54 -20.45
C PRO A 28 -11.35 -20.12 -20.34
N ASN A 29 -12.46 -19.84 -21.03
CA ASN A 29 -13.16 -18.56 -20.96
C ASN A 29 -13.72 -18.26 -19.57
N SER A 30 -14.22 -19.28 -18.87
CA SER A 30 -14.72 -19.13 -17.50
C SER A 30 -13.61 -18.79 -16.52
N GLN A 31 -12.40 -19.34 -16.72
CA GLN A 31 -11.21 -18.99 -15.91
C GLN A 31 -10.81 -17.54 -16.11
N LEU A 32 -10.74 -17.12 -17.37
CA LEU A 32 -10.41 -15.74 -17.72
C LEU A 32 -11.41 -14.77 -17.11
N HIS A 33 -12.71 -15.05 -17.22
CA HIS A 33 -13.76 -14.22 -16.64
C HIS A 33 -13.64 -14.15 -15.11
N PHE A 34 -13.45 -15.29 -14.43
CA PHE A 34 -13.28 -15.33 -12.98
C PHE A 34 -12.11 -14.45 -12.51
N TYR A 35 -10.92 -14.62 -13.10
CA TYR A 35 -9.75 -13.83 -12.71
C TYR A 35 -9.89 -12.36 -13.10
N LEU A 36 -10.61 -12.05 -14.17
CA LEU A 36 -10.91 -10.68 -14.57
C LEU A 36 -11.74 -9.96 -13.50
N GLU A 37 -12.81 -10.58 -13.00
CA GLU A 37 -13.61 -10.01 -11.91
C GLU A 37 -12.79 -9.82 -10.63
N GLU A 38 -12.00 -10.83 -10.26
CA GLU A 38 -11.13 -10.75 -9.08
C GLU A 38 -10.12 -9.61 -9.21
N CYS A 39 -9.48 -9.47 -10.37
CA CYS A 39 -8.50 -8.43 -10.63
C CYS A 39 -9.12 -7.03 -10.62
N TYR A 40 -10.34 -6.87 -11.16
CA TYR A 40 -11.11 -5.62 -11.06
C TYR A 40 -11.34 -5.21 -9.60
N GLU A 41 -11.70 -6.17 -8.75
CA GLU A 41 -11.93 -5.89 -7.34
C GLU A 41 -10.64 -5.48 -6.63
N GLN A 42 -9.53 -6.18 -6.90
CA GLN A 42 -8.23 -5.80 -6.34
C GLN A 42 -7.78 -4.40 -6.77
N TRP A 43 -8.01 -4.04 -8.03
CA TRP A 43 -7.73 -2.69 -8.52
C TRP A 43 -8.59 -1.62 -7.84
N ARG A 44 -9.90 -1.85 -7.67
CA ARG A 44 -10.79 -0.91 -6.95
C ARG A 44 -10.33 -0.71 -5.51
N MET A 45 -9.91 -1.78 -4.84
CA MET A 45 -9.38 -1.69 -3.49
C MET A 45 -8.06 -0.91 -3.45
N LEU A 46 -7.13 -1.12 -4.40
CA LEU A 46 -5.90 -0.34 -4.50
C LEU A 46 -6.19 1.16 -4.68
N GLU A 47 -7.15 1.50 -5.56
CA GLU A 47 -7.54 2.89 -5.78
C GLU A 47 -8.10 3.54 -4.51
N LYS A 48 -8.99 2.82 -3.81
CA LYS A 48 -9.57 3.27 -2.55
C LYS A 48 -8.50 3.48 -1.48
N GLU A 49 -7.58 2.53 -1.32
CA GLU A 49 -6.50 2.60 -0.33
C GLU A 49 -5.52 3.73 -0.64
N ARG A 50 -5.20 3.98 -1.91
CA ARG A 50 -4.39 5.14 -2.31
C ARG A 50 -5.08 6.45 -1.96
N LYS A 51 -6.36 6.62 -2.31
CA LYS A 51 -7.14 7.82 -1.95
C LYS A 51 -7.18 8.03 -0.43
N GLN A 52 -7.36 6.94 0.32
CA GLN A 52 -7.33 6.97 1.77
C GLN A 52 -5.96 7.40 2.31
N ALA A 53 -4.86 6.84 1.77
CA ALA A 53 -3.50 7.20 2.16
C ALA A 53 -3.21 8.68 1.91
N GLU A 54 -3.63 9.24 0.75
CA GLU A 54 -3.52 10.68 0.46
C GLU A 54 -4.29 11.54 1.48
N ALA A 55 -5.51 11.14 1.81
CA ALA A 55 -6.33 11.85 2.79
C ALA A 55 -5.71 11.82 4.19
N VAL A 56 -5.14 10.68 4.60
CA VAL A 56 -4.42 10.54 5.86
C VAL A 56 -3.19 11.45 5.87
N LEU A 57 -2.34 11.38 4.84
CA LEU A 57 -1.12 12.19 4.75
C LEU A 57 -1.41 13.69 4.73
N THR A 58 -2.47 14.13 4.04
CA THR A 58 -2.89 15.55 4.01
C THR A 58 -3.27 16.06 5.39
N LYS A 59 -3.91 15.20 6.22
CA LYS A 59 -4.25 15.53 7.61
C LYS A 59 -3.02 15.51 8.52
N THR A 60 -2.12 14.55 8.32
CA THR A 60 -0.92 14.38 9.14
C THR A 60 0.14 15.46 8.88
N TYR A 61 0.24 15.96 7.65
CA TYR A 61 1.24 16.95 7.24
C TYR A 61 0.58 18.21 6.66
N PRO A 62 -0.07 19.03 7.50
CA PRO A 62 -0.70 20.26 7.02
C PRO A 62 0.33 21.19 6.36
N GLY A 63 -0.07 21.85 5.27
CA GLY A 63 0.79 22.76 4.51
C GLY A 63 1.77 22.09 3.53
N LYS A 64 1.98 20.77 3.60
CA LYS A 64 2.77 20.03 2.59
C LYS A 64 1.84 19.50 1.49
N ARG A 65 2.16 19.79 0.22
CA ARG A 65 1.35 19.32 -0.92
C ARG A 65 1.58 17.82 -1.17
N VAL A 66 0.59 17.01 -0.84
CA VAL A 66 0.58 15.55 -1.08
C VAL A 66 -0.06 15.20 -2.44
N SER A 67 -0.62 16.17 -3.16
CA SER A 67 -1.25 15.95 -4.46
C SER A 67 -0.27 15.41 -5.52
N VAL A 68 -0.60 14.26 -6.10
CA VAL A 68 0.16 13.64 -7.18
C VAL A 68 -0.29 14.23 -8.52
N VAL A 69 0.55 15.07 -9.13
CA VAL A 69 0.38 15.46 -10.54
C VAL A 69 1.00 14.36 -11.38
N THR A 70 0.16 13.59 -12.08
CA THR A 70 0.61 12.57 -13.03
C THR A 70 0.34 13.05 -14.45
N SER A 71 1.37 13.60 -15.08
CA SER A 71 1.38 13.96 -16.51
C SER A 71 1.82 12.74 -17.33
N SER A 72 1.10 11.62 -17.26
CA SER A 72 1.44 10.47 -18.11
C SER A 72 0.71 10.58 -19.44
N VAL A 73 1.46 10.44 -20.54
CA VAL A 73 0.89 10.25 -21.88
C VAL A 73 0.01 9.01 -21.81
N LEU A 74 -1.29 9.21 -21.98
CA LEU A 74 -2.28 8.14 -21.93
C LEU A 74 -1.89 7.05 -22.96
N PRO A 75 -1.81 5.77 -22.55
CA PRO A 75 -1.77 4.69 -23.53
C PRO A 75 -3.01 4.80 -24.42
N LYS A 76 -2.80 4.97 -25.73
CA LYS A 76 -3.89 5.08 -26.70
C LYS A 76 -4.72 3.79 -26.64
N MET A 77 -6.01 3.95 -26.41
CA MET A 77 -6.95 2.84 -26.31
C MET A 77 -7.29 2.34 -27.73
N PRO A 78 -7.34 1.02 -27.98
CA PRO A 78 -7.75 0.50 -29.28
C PRO A 78 -9.20 0.92 -29.62
N PRO A 79 -9.58 0.98 -30.91
CA PRO A 79 -10.85 1.54 -31.37
C PRO A 79 -12.10 0.84 -30.82
N ASN A 80 -11.99 -0.40 -30.29
CA ASN A 80 -13.05 -1.13 -29.59
C ASN A 80 -12.50 -1.82 -28.33
N PRO A 81 -12.38 -1.11 -27.19
CA PRO A 81 -11.75 -1.66 -25.99
C PRO A 81 -12.66 -2.65 -25.26
N SER A 82 -12.15 -3.86 -25.06
CA SER A 82 -12.74 -4.86 -24.18
C SER A 82 -12.67 -4.44 -22.70
N ARG A 83 -13.34 -5.19 -21.82
CA ARG A 83 -13.23 -4.98 -20.37
C ARG A 83 -11.78 -5.13 -19.89
N LEU A 84 -11.05 -6.14 -20.39
CA LEU A 84 -9.65 -6.32 -20.04
C LEU A 84 -8.75 -5.18 -20.54
N ASP A 85 -9.03 -4.62 -21.73
CA ASP A 85 -8.26 -3.48 -22.24
C ASP A 85 -8.42 -2.23 -21.34
N ARG A 86 -9.64 -1.98 -20.85
CA ARG A 86 -9.90 -0.89 -19.88
C ARG A 86 -9.19 -1.15 -18.56
N LEU A 87 -9.29 -2.37 -18.02
CA LEU A 87 -8.62 -2.74 -16.77
C LEU A 87 -7.10 -2.54 -16.85
N ILE A 88 -6.46 -2.90 -17.96
CA ILE A 88 -5.01 -2.70 -18.13
C ILE A 88 -4.65 -1.21 -18.08
N VAL A 89 -5.42 -0.35 -18.75
CA VAL A 89 -5.20 1.11 -18.73
C VAL A 89 -5.43 1.67 -17.33
N ASP A 90 -6.49 1.22 -16.66
CA ASP A 90 -6.83 1.65 -15.30
C ASP A 90 -5.75 1.22 -14.28
N GLN A 91 -5.21 0.01 -14.42
CA GLN A 91 -4.08 -0.48 -13.63
C GLN A 91 -2.81 0.33 -13.88
N LEU A 92 -2.47 0.66 -15.14
CA LEU A 92 -1.30 1.51 -15.45
C LEU A 92 -1.42 2.90 -14.81
N ARG A 93 -2.60 3.52 -14.92
CA ARG A 93 -2.86 4.83 -14.33
C ARG A 93 -2.73 4.79 -12.81
N GLU A 94 -3.33 3.78 -12.19
CA GLU A 94 -3.31 3.66 -10.74
C GLU A 94 -1.91 3.31 -10.21
N GLN A 95 -1.17 2.46 -10.91
CA GLN A 95 0.24 2.17 -10.61
C GLN A 95 1.08 3.45 -10.61
N ALA A 96 0.92 4.31 -11.63
CA ALA A 96 1.65 5.58 -11.69
C ALA A 96 1.28 6.55 -10.55
N ARG A 97 0.00 6.58 -10.14
CA ARG A 97 -0.43 7.39 -8.99
C ARG A 97 0.13 6.87 -7.68
N VAL A 98 0.16 5.56 -7.49
CA VAL A 98 0.79 4.92 -6.33
C VAL A 98 2.29 5.24 -6.32
N ALA A 99 2.99 5.11 -7.45
CA ALA A 99 4.40 5.48 -7.57
C ALA A 99 4.66 6.93 -7.16
N GLY A 100 3.87 7.87 -7.67
CA GLY A 100 3.97 9.28 -7.30
C GLY A 100 3.72 9.53 -5.82
N LEU A 101 2.75 8.83 -5.22
CA LEU A 101 2.44 8.93 -3.80
C LEU A 101 3.59 8.40 -2.92
N LEU A 102 4.21 7.28 -3.31
CA LEU A 102 5.38 6.74 -2.62
C LEU A 102 6.56 7.72 -2.66
N GLY A 103 6.82 8.34 -3.82
CA GLY A 103 7.84 9.40 -3.92
C GLY A 103 7.54 10.60 -3.02
N LYS A 104 6.26 10.95 -2.83
CA LYS A 104 5.85 11.96 -1.85
C LYS A 104 6.08 11.52 -0.41
N MET A 105 5.80 10.26 -0.08
CA MET A 105 6.10 9.69 1.23
C MET A 105 7.60 9.77 1.54
N GLU A 106 8.48 9.45 0.58
CA GLU A 106 9.94 9.62 0.75
C GLU A 106 10.33 11.08 1.01
N GLN A 107 9.75 12.04 0.27
CA GLN A 107 9.97 13.47 0.50
C GLN A 107 9.51 13.92 1.89
N LEU A 108 8.36 13.44 2.37
CA LEU A 108 7.85 13.77 3.71
C LEU A 108 8.77 13.24 4.82
N ARG A 109 9.37 12.09 4.59
CA ARG A 109 10.28 11.40 5.52
C ARG A 109 11.71 11.92 5.45
N SER A 110 12.12 12.47 4.32
CA SER A 110 13.52 12.84 4.01
C SER A 110 14.49 11.65 3.96
N PHE A 111 13.98 10.44 3.78
CA PHE A 111 14.78 9.22 3.58
C PHE A 111 14.02 8.20 2.72
N PRO A 112 14.75 7.32 1.99
CA PRO A 112 14.14 6.39 1.05
C PRO A 112 13.28 5.33 1.75
N LEU A 113 12.28 4.83 1.03
CA LEU A 113 11.49 3.68 1.48
C LEU A 113 12.31 2.39 1.42
N HIS A 114 11.84 1.36 2.11
CA HIS A 114 12.48 0.05 2.09
C HIS A 114 12.46 -0.54 0.66
N ALA A 115 13.58 -1.13 0.22
CA ALA A 115 13.75 -1.63 -1.15
C ALA A 115 12.60 -2.57 -1.62
N ASN A 116 12.10 -3.44 -0.73
CA ASN A 116 10.97 -4.32 -1.03
C ASN A 116 9.69 -3.58 -1.48
N ILE A 117 9.48 -2.33 -1.04
CA ILE A 117 8.34 -1.52 -1.46
C ILE A 117 8.49 -1.15 -2.94
N GLY A 118 9.67 -0.64 -3.32
CA GLY A 118 10.00 -0.34 -4.72
C GLY A 118 9.89 -1.58 -5.60
N SER A 119 10.54 -2.68 -5.19
CA SER A 119 10.51 -3.95 -5.95
C SER A 119 9.11 -4.53 -6.12
N ALA A 120 8.23 -4.40 -5.12
CA ALA A 120 6.84 -4.85 -5.24
C ALA A 120 6.06 -4.01 -6.28
N LEU A 121 6.32 -2.70 -6.33
CA LEU A 121 5.68 -1.79 -7.27
C LEU A 121 6.23 -1.95 -8.70
N ASP A 122 7.54 -2.16 -8.86
CA ASP A 122 8.17 -2.46 -10.15
C ASP A 122 7.66 -3.78 -10.71
N ARG A 123 7.57 -4.81 -9.86
CA ARG A 123 6.99 -6.10 -10.24
C ARG A 123 5.53 -5.95 -10.67
N HIS A 124 4.75 -5.08 -10.00
CA HIS A 124 3.38 -4.81 -10.42
C HIS A 124 3.32 -4.19 -11.81
N LEU A 125 4.18 -3.20 -12.09
CA LEU A 125 4.27 -2.57 -13.42
C LEU A 125 4.68 -3.58 -14.51
N GLU A 126 5.67 -4.43 -14.22
CA GLU A 126 6.12 -5.50 -15.12
C GLU A 126 4.96 -6.44 -15.48
N VAL A 127 4.19 -6.91 -14.47
CA VAL A 127 3.04 -7.80 -14.73
C VAL A 127 1.99 -7.11 -15.59
N ILE A 128 1.71 -5.82 -15.37
CA ILE A 128 0.76 -5.07 -16.21
C ILE A 128 1.21 -5.11 -17.69
N TYR A 129 2.50 -4.88 -17.96
CA TYR A 129 3.03 -4.96 -19.33
C TYR A 129 2.98 -6.38 -19.91
N ILE A 130 3.25 -7.41 -19.11
CA ILE A 130 3.10 -8.80 -19.54
C ILE A 130 1.65 -9.10 -19.91
N THR A 131 0.68 -8.71 -19.08
CA THR A 131 -0.76 -8.88 -19.37
C THR A 131 -1.16 -8.12 -20.64
N GLN A 132 -0.63 -6.90 -20.84
CA GLN A 132 -0.86 -6.13 -22.05
C GLN A 132 -0.30 -6.82 -23.31
N ALA A 133 0.90 -7.40 -23.23
CA ALA A 133 1.48 -8.15 -24.34
C ALA A 133 0.65 -9.39 -24.67
N ARG A 134 0.23 -10.18 -23.66
CA ARG A 134 -0.65 -11.34 -23.85
C ARG A 134 -1.99 -10.98 -24.46
N ARG A 135 -2.56 -9.83 -24.08
CA ARG A 135 -3.80 -9.32 -24.66
C ARG A 135 -3.63 -8.96 -26.14
N LYS A 136 -2.49 -8.40 -26.54
CA LYS A 136 -2.18 -8.12 -27.95
C LYS A 136 -1.98 -9.40 -28.75
N ASP A 137 -1.28 -10.40 -28.19
CA ASP A 137 -1.08 -11.70 -28.83
C ASP A 137 -2.42 -12.38 -29.13
N GLU A 138 -3.33 -12.43 -28.15
CA GLU A 138 -4.67 -13.00 -28.32
C GLU A 138 -5.45 -12.29 -29.43
N PHE A 139 -5.39 -10.95 -29.48
CA PHE A 139 -6.07 -10.19 -30.54
C PHE A 139 -5.49 -10.46 -31.95
N ILE A 140 -4.17 -10.59 -32.08
CA ILE A 140 -3.52 -10.90 -33.36
C ILE A 140 -3.91 -12.31 -33.81
N ASN A 141 -3.82 -13.29 -32.92
CA ASN A 141 -4.14 -14.68 -33.24
C ASN A 141 -5.63 -14.88 -33.52
N ALA A 142 -6.49 -14.10 -32.86
CA ALA A 142 -7.92 -14.03 -33.15
C ALA A 142 -8.24 -13.64 -34.60
N SER A 143 -7.37 -12.88 -35.27
CA SER A 143 -7.60 -12.52 -36.68
C SER A 143 -7.25 -13.65 -37.67
N SER A 144 -6.56 -14.70 -37.20
CA SER A 144 -6.13 -15.86 -38.02
C SER A 144 -7.11 -17.05 -38.00
N ARG A 145 -8.29 -16.89 -37.38
CA ARG A 145 -9.29 -17.92 -37.02
C ARG A 145 -9.88 -18.77 -38.16
N GLN A 146 -9.67 -18.45 -39.44
CA GLN A 146 -10.56 -18.91 -40.50
C GLN A 146 -10.33 -20.36 -41.02
N ARG A 147 -9.27 -21.11 -40.65
CA ARG A 147 -8.88 -22.26 -41.51
C ARG A 147 -8.60 -23.66 -40.95
N GLN A 148 -8.52 -23.96 -39.65
CA GLN A 148 -8.20 -25.35 -39.24
C GLN A 148 -8.73 -25.78 -37.85
N PRO A 149 -9.10 -27.06 -37.63
CA PRO A 149 -9.48 -27.61 -36.31
C PRO A 149 -8.38 -27.51 -35.24
N ALA A 150 -7.10 -27.51 -35.65
CA ALA A 150 -5.97 -27.25 -34.76
C ALA A 150 -5.97 -25.82 -34.17
N ALA A 151 -6.77 -24.90 -34.74
CA ALA A 151 -6.94 -23.55 -34.23
C ALA A 151 -7.72 -23.51 -32.91
N PHE A 152 -8.64 -24.45 -32.66
CA PHE A 152 -9.43 -24.49 -31.41
C PHE A 152 -8.55 -24.82 -30.18
N PHE A 153 -7.70 -25.85 -30.27
CA PHE A 153 -6.78 -26.20 -29.18
C PHE A 153 -5.73 -25.10 -28.92
N ARG A 154 -5.31 -24.39 -29.99
CA ARG A 154 -4.42 -23.23 -29.89
C ARG A 154 -5.12 -22.07 -29.17
N GLU A 155 -6.38 -21.80 -29.51
CA GLU A 155 -7.17 -20.74 -28.88
C GLU A 155 -7.38 -20.98 -27.39
N ASP A 156 -7.78 -22.18 -26.99
CA ASP A 156 -7.94 -22.54 -25.57
C ASP A 156 -6.65 -22.34 -24.78
N ARG A 157 -5.50 -22.71 -25.37
CA ARG A 157 -4.19 -22.49 -24.77
C ARG A 157 -3.87 -21.01 -24.60
N GLU A 158 -4.17 -20.18 -25.60
CA GLU A 158 -3.94 -18.72 -25.53
C GLU A 158 -4.83 -18.05 -24.49
N ILE A 159 -6.10 -18.44 -24.42
CA ILE A 159 -7.04 -17.97 -23.38
C ILE A 159 -6.56 -18.36 -21.99
N LEU A 160 -6.05 -19.59 -21.80
CA LEU A 160 -5.48 -20.03 -20.52
C LEU A 160 -4.22 -19.23 -20.13
N LEU A 161 -3.35 -18.92 -21.09
CA LEU A 161 -2.18 -18.08 -20.84
C LEU A 161 -2.59 -16.65 -20.45
N LEU A 162 -3.61 -16.09 -21.10
CA LEU A 162 -4.18 -14.79 -20.73
C LEU A 162 -4.80 -14.83 -19.34
N ALA A 163 -5.56 -15.88 -19.02
CA ALA A 163 -6.13 -16.09 -17.69
C ALA A 163 -5.05 -16.16 -16.60
N SER A 164 -3.94 -16.87 -16.86
CA SER A 164 -2.80 -16.91 -15.95
C SER A 164 -2.16 -15.53 -15.75
N ALA A 165 -1.99 -14.76 -16.84
CA ALA A 165 -1.44 -13.40 -16.74
C ALA A 165 -2.35 -12.46 -15.94
N VAL A 166 -3.68 -12.58 -16.04
CA VAL A 166 -4.64 -11.81 -15.25
C VAL A 166 -4.62 -12.22 -13.78
N LYS A 167 -4.47 -13.52 -13.49
CA LYS A 167 -4.29 -14.03 -12.11
C LYS A 167 -3.01 -13.49 -11.46
N ASP A 168 -1.92 -13.44 -12.20
CA ASP A 168 -0.65 -12.87 -11.72
C ASP A 168 -0.78 -11.35 -11.52
N LEU A 169 -1.53 -10.67 -12.39
CA LEU A 169 -1.86 -9.26 -12.23
C LEU A 169 -2.62 -9.03 -10.91
N CYS A 170 -3.70 -9.77 -10.67
CA CYS A 170 -4.44 -9.75 -9.40
C CYS A 170 -3.52 -9.93 -8.18
N SER A 171 -2.60 -10.89 -8.23
CA SER A 171 -1.68 -11.19 -7.14
C SER A 171 -0.62 -10.09 -6.94
N SER A 172 -0.12 -9.49 -8.01
CA SER A 172 0.81 -8.36 -7.92
C SER A 172 0.13 -7.06 -7.47
N THR A 173 -1.13 -6.81 -7.85
CA THR A 173 -1.93 -5.69 -7.32
C THR A 173 -2.09 -5.80 -5.80
N ARG A 174 -2.39 -6.99 -5.26
CA ARG A 174 -2.40 -7.22 -3.80
C ARG A 174 -1.06 -6.90 -3.13
N LYS A 175 0.05 -7.29 -3.75
CA LYS A 175 1.39 -6.96 -3.23
C LYS A 175 1.65 -5.46 -3.24
N ALA A 176 1.24 -4.74 -4.29
CA ALA A 176 1.34 -3.29 -4.37
C ALA A 176 0.50 -2.60 -3.28
N ARG A 177 -0.71 -3.10 -2.99
CA ARG A 177 -1.54 -2.63 -1.87
C ARG A 177 -0.84 -2.76 -0.53
N ASN A 178 -0.27 -3.94 -0.25
CA ASN A 178 0.49 -4.16 0.98
C ASN A 178 1.72 -3.25 1.07
N ALA A 179 2.45 -3.07 -0.04
CA ALA A 179 3.60 -2.18 -0.11
C ALA A 179 3.20 -0.72 0.16
N LEU A 180 2.09 -0.25 -0.41
CA LEU A 180 1.51 1.07 -0.14
C LEU A 180 1.14 1.23 1.34
N TRP A 181 0.49 0.22 1.93
CA TRP A 181 0.16 0.23 3.35
C TRP A 181 1.42 0.32 4.22
N CYS A 182 2.42 -0.51 3.95
CA CYS A 182 3.70 -0.46 4.67
C CYS A 182 4.38 0.91 4.53
N ALA A 183 4.40 1.48 3.33
CA ALA A 183 4.95 2.81 3.10
C ALA A 183 4.21 3.90 3.88
N LEU A 184 2.87 3.83 3.94
CA LEU A 184 2.06 4.74 4.75
C LEU A 184 2.41 4.61 6.23
N GLN A 185 2.41 3.40 6.78
CA GLN A 185 2.72 3.16 8.19
C GLN A 185 4.14 3.60 8.56
N MET A 186 5.09 3.39 7.65
CA MET A 186 6.44 3.91 7.80
C MET A 186 6.42 5.44 7.88
N THR A 187 5.66 6.10 7.02
CA THR A 187 5.60 7.56 6.90
C THR A 187 4.99 8.24 8.11
N LEU A 188 3.91 7.69 8.67
CA LEU A 188 3.18 8.36 9.76
C LEU A 188 4.05 8.47 11.04
N PRO A 189 3.89 9.57 11.81
CA PRO A 189 4.51 9.68 13.13
C PRO A 189 4.05 8.53 14.00
N LYS A 190 4.98 7.87 14.70
CA LYS A 190 4.60 6.92 15.75
C LYS A 190 3.90 7.72 16.84
N THR A 191 2.62 7.42 17.11
CA THR A 191 1.96 7.92 18.30
C THR A 191 2.66 7.27 19.49
N ASN A 192 3.61 7.96 20.09
CA ASN A 192 4.15 7.60 21.39
C ASN A 192 3.02 7.78 22.40
N SER A 193 2.17 6.76 22.57
CA SER A 193 1.40 6.60 23.79
C SER A 193 2.32 5.95 24.83
N TYR A 194 3.37 6.67 25.21
CA TYR A 194 3.91 6.50 26.56
C TYR A 194 3.06 7.45 27.40
N PRO A 195 2.38 6.98 28.46
CA PRO A 195 2.02 7.90 29.53
C PRO A 195 3.34 8.55 29.95
N GLU A 196 3.51 9.84 29.70
CA GLU A 196 4.44 10.61 30.50
C GLU A 196 3.90 10.49 31.93
N GLU A 197 4.49 9.58 32.71
CA GLU A 197 4.49 9.72 34.15
C GLU A 197 5.19 11.05 34.40
N ARG A 198 4.34 12.04 34.70
CA ARG A 198 4.72 13.35 35.18
C ARG A 198 5.30 13.09 36.56
N ASP A 199 6.60 12.79 36.60
CA ASP A 199 7.35 12.70 37.84
C ASP A 199 7.46 14.13 38.37
N GLU A 200 6.54 14.47 39.28
CA GLU A 200 6.56 15.72 40.04
C GLU A 200 7.75 15.66 41.00
N LEU A 201 8.94 15.96 40.48
CA LEU A 201 10.12 16.16 41.32
C LEU A 201 9.95 17.51 42.04
N GLY A 202 9.56 17.38 43.31
CA GLY A 202 9.19 18.47 44.21
C GLY A 202 10.18 19.63 44.23
N THR A 203 9.62 20.82 44.04
CA THR A 203 10.15 22.08 44.54
C THR A 203 10.44 21.96 46.04
N CYS A 204 11.71 21.93 46.43
CA CYS A 204 12.11 22.15 47.82
C CYS A 204 12.62 23.59 47.95
N SER A 205 11.75 24.47 48.42
CA SER A 205 12.14 25.78 48.94
C SER A 205 12.59 25.62 50.39
N PRO A 206 13.71 26.23 50.83
CA PRO A 206 14.15 26.17 52.21
C PRO A 206 13.49 27.30 53.01
N LEU A 207 12.75 26.96 54.07
CA LEU A 207 12.31 27.94 55.06
C LEU A 207 12.26 27.31 56.46
N GLY A 208 13.23 27.75 57.28
CA GLY A 208 13.04 27.98 58.71
C GLY A 208 13.37 26.82 59.65
N GLN A 209 14.53 26.87 60.30
CA GLN A 209 14.62 26.47 61.71
C GLN A 209 15.51 27.47 62.47
N ASP A 210 14.89 28.02 63.52
CA ASP A 210 15.42 28.94 64.51
C ASP A 210 16.63 28.38 65.27
N SER A 211 17.57 29.28 65.62
CA SER A 211 18.52 29.06 66.71
C SER A 211 17.82 29.13 68.07
N PRO A 212 18.36 28.40 69.06
CA PRO A 212 18.76 29.10 70.26
C PRO A 212 20.17 28.74 70.74
N GLU A 213 20.87 29.82 71.09
CA GLU A 213 21.89 30.03 72.11
C GLU A 213 22.71 28.87 72.73
N GLN A 214 24.04 29.08 72.64
CA GLN A 214 25.06 29.03 73.70
C GLN A 214 25.29 27.73 74.50
N SER A 215 26.54 27.24 74.47
CA SER A 215 27.42 27.07 75.66
C SER A 215 28.39 25.87 75.55
N SER A 216 29.67 26.17 75.83
CA SER A 216 30.69 25.27 76.42
C SER A 216 31.29 24.15 75.55
N LEU A 217 32.54 24.28 75.09
CA LEU A 217 33.81 23.90 75.76
C LEU A 217 34.13 22.38 75.68
N GLU A 218 35.23 22.12 74.96
CA GLU A 218 36.31 21.14 75.24
C GLU A 218 36.56 19.91 74.34
N ARG A 219 37.82 19.91 73.86
CA ARG A 219 38.82 18.83 73.71
C ARG A 219 38.62 17.84 72.55
N ALA A 220 39.44 17.96 71.51
CA ALA A 220 40.75 17.28 71.29
C ALA A 220 40.53 15.83 70.78
N LEU A 221 41.11 15.32 69.69
CA LEU A 221 42.48 15.32 69.17
C LEU A 221 42.41 15.05 67.64
N THR A 222 43.07 15.83 66.79
CA THR A 222 44.37 15.59 66.13
C THR A 222 44.50 14.30 65.29
N ALA A 223 44.84 14.55 64.03
CA ALA A 223 45.22 13.66 62.93
C ALA A 223 46.13 12.48 63.26
N LEU A 224 45.90 11.35 62.57
CA LEU A 224 46.75 10.81 61.50
C LEU A 224 45.97 9.81 60.64
#